data_AF-A0A4S8PQS0-F1
#
_entry.id   AF-A0A4S8PQS0-F1
#
_cell.length_a   1.000
_cell.length_b   1.000
_cell.length_c   1.000
_cell.angle_alpha   90.00
_cell.angle_beta   90.00
_cell.angle_gamma   90.00
#
_symmetry.space_group_name_H-M   'P 1'
#
loop_
_entity.id
_entity.type
_entity.pdbx_description
1 polymer ?
#
loop_
_entity_poly.entity_id
_entity_poly.type
_entity_poly.pdbx_seq_one_letter_code
_entity_poly.pdbx_strand_id
1 'polypeptide(L)'
;MTNRLGGPLVGALVGLAVAGLGAVFLTGGFDPVTLAVAAGSVVIAAAVAALSGRSITAPLAQTPVMAPPASAPPAMGPGSGPIPVAQLADGARGAQALTDRTALVEACIWMRDRATSPALAQHLDQAFGRVGVAPVDATGQRFDPAVHEAGSTVAARSAAEDGLVARTEIPGYTDRGRLLRHPVVAVYRGQVRA
;
A
#
# COMPACT_ATOMS: atom_id res chain seq x y z
N MET A 1 -46.95 14.69 -11.17
CA MET A 1 -45.92 15.73 -10.97
C MET A 1 -44.88 15.20 -10.01
N THR A 2 -43.84 14.55 -10.52
CA THR A 2 -42.75 13.96 -9.74
C THR A 2 -41.57 14.93 -9.72
N ASN A 3 -41.41 15.65 -8.61
CA ASN A 3 -40.26 16.52 -8.41
C ASN A 3 -39.01 15.67 -8.15
N ARG A 4 -38.10 15.67 -9.12
CA ARG A 4 -36.70 15.29 -8.94
C ARG A 4 -36.05 16.27 -7.96
N LEU A 5 -35.86 15.88 -6.70
CA LEU A 5 -34.86 16.53 -5.83
C LEU A 5 -33.48 15.93 -6.15
N GLY A 6 -32.90 16.38 -7.26
CA GLY A 6 -31.51 16.14 -7.61
C GLY A 6 -30.72 17.46 -7.53
N GLY A 7 -29.69 17.49 -6.69
CA GLY A 7 -28.76 18.62 -6.50
C GLY A 7 -29.26 19.66 -5.50
N PRO A 8 -28.41 20.55 -4.95
CA PRO A 8 -26.97 20.54 -4.62
C PRO A 8 -26.69 20.29 -3.12
N LEU A 9 -27.72 20.02 -2.30
CA LEU A 9 -27.61 19.88 -0.84
C LEU A 9 -26.81 18.65 -0.38
N VAL A 10 -26.84 17.56 -1.15
CA VAL A 10 -26.05 16.35 -0.86
C VAL A 10 -24.55 16.61 -1.05
N GLY A 11 -24.17 17.44 -2.03
CA GLY A 11 -22.78 17.85 -2.22
C GLY A 11 -22.26 18.74 -1.09
N ALA A 12 -23.12 19.63 -0.56
CA ALA A 12 -22.78 20.50 0.56
C ALA A 12 -22.53 19.72 1.87
N LEU A 13 -23.30 18.66 2.13
CA LEU A 13 -23.13 17.82 3.32
C LEU A 13 -21.85 16.95 3.28
N VAL A 14 -21.48 16.45 2.10
CA VAL A 14 -20.21 15.72 1.93
C VAL A 14 -19.00 16.66 2.05
N GLY A 15 -19.10 17.89 1.53
CA GLY A 15 -18.05 18.90 1.66
C GLY A 15 -17.78 19.32 3.12
N LEU A 16 -18.81 19.36 3.96
CA LEU A 16 -18.69 19.77 5.37
C LEU A 16 -18.03 18.68 6.24
N ALA A 17 -18.25 17.39 5.91
CA ALA A 17 -17.59 16.28 6.59
C ALA A 17 -16.07 16.24 6.31
N VAL A 18 -15.64 16.59 5.10
CA VAL A 18 -14.21 16.66 4.74
C VAL A 18 -13.52 17.86 5.39
N ALA A 19 -14.21 19.01 5.50
CA ALA A 19 -13.66 20.19 6.17
C ALA A 19 -13.43 19.97 7.69
N GLY A 20 -14.36 19.26 8.36
CA GLY A 20 -14.21 18.92 9.79
C GLY A 20 -13.01 18.01 10.07
N LEU A 21 -12.74 17.04 9.20
CA LEU A 21 -11.59 16.15 9.31
C LEU A 21 -10.26 16.86 8.97
N GLY A 22 -10.27 17.80 8.02
CA GLY A 22 -9.09 18.61 7.68
C GLY A 22 -8.64 19.57 8.78
N ALA A 23 -9.58 20.12 9.56
CA ALA A 23 -9.25 21.01 10.68
C ALA A 23 -8.50 20.30 11.83
N VAL A 24 -8.71 19.00 12.03
CA VAL A 24 -8.03 18.19 13.05
C VAL A 24 -6.53 18.01 12.74
N PHE A 25 -6.13 18.06 11.46
CA PHE A 25 -4.75 17.84 11.04
C PHE A 25 -3.88 19.11 10.99
N LEU A 26 -4.48 20.31 10.98
CA LEU A 26 -3.75 21.58 10.83
C LEU A 26 -3.35 22.27 12.15
N THR A 27 -3.95 21.91 13.29
CA THR A 27 -3.78 22.66 14.56
C THR A 27 -2.96 21.94 15.64
N GLY A 28 -2.42 20.75 15.38
CA GLY A 28 -1.36 20.16 16.22
C GLY A 28 -1.71 19.88 17.68
N GLY A 29 -2.99 19.69 18.03
CA GLY A 29 -3.42 19.40 19.39
C GLY A 29 -4.78 18.70 19.46
N PHE A 30 -4.85 17.63 20.27
CA PHE A 30 -6.07 16.89 20.58
C PHE A 30 -6.85 17.58 21.71
N ASP A 31 -7.62 18.61 21.38
CA ASP A 31 -8.55 19.24 22.32
C ASP A 31 -9.92 18.51 22.31
N PRO A 32 -10.54 18.22 23.47
CA PRO A 32 -11.86 17.57 23.55
C PRO A 32 -12.95 18.30 22.76
N VAL A 33 -12.85 19.62 22.57
CA VAL A 33 -13.81 20.38 21.76
C VAL A 33 -13.73 20.01 20.27
N THR A 34 -12.51 19.78 19.76
CA THR A 34 -12.29 19.39 18.36
C THR A 34 -12.80 17.97 18.09
N LEU A 35 -12.66 17.07 19.07
CA LEU A 35 -13.16 15.70 19.02
C LEU A 35 -14.69 15.64 18.98
N ALA A 36 -15.38 16.51 19.74
CA ALA A 36 -16.84 16.59 19.74
C ALA A 36 -17.42 17.04 18.39
N VAL A 37 -16.76 18.00 17.72
CA VAL A 37 -17.17 18.49 16.39
C VAL A 37 -16.97 17.40 15.31
N ALA A 38 -15.87 16.63 15.39
CA ALA A 38 -15.61 15.51 14.48
C ALA A 38 -16.58 14.33 14.68
N ALA A 39 -16.95 14.03 15.93
CA ALA A 39 -17.92 12.97 16.22
C ALA A 39 -19.35 13.34 15.74
N GLY A 40 -19.73 14.62 15.85
CA GLY A 40 -21.04 15.11 15.42
C GLY A 40 -21.28 14.93 13.91
N SER A 41 -20.25 15.14 13.07
CA SER A 41 -20.39 15.05 11.61
C SER A 41 -20.58 13.60 11.10
N VAL A 42 -19.97 12.61 11.76
CA VAL A 42 -20.14 11.18 11.44
C VAL A 42 -21.55 10.69 11.78
N VAL A 43 -22.10 11.13 12.91
CA VAL A 43 -23.47 10.74 13.34
C VAL A 43 -24.52 11.32 12.41
N ILE A 44 -24.34 12.58 11.94
CA ILE A 44 -25.26 13.21 10.98
C ILE A 44 -25.22 12.48 9.63
N ALA A 45 -24.04 12.11 9.13
CA ALA A 45 -23.92 11.35 7.87
C ALA A 45 -24.59 9.97 7.96
N ALA A 46 -24.42 9.26 9.08
CA ALA A 46 -25.07 7.97 9.31
C ALA A 46 -26.60 8.08 9.39
N ALA A 47 -27.13 9.13 10.04
CA ALA A 47 -28.56 9.36 10.14
C ALA A 47 -29.21 9.67 8.78
N VAL A 48 -28.54 10.45 7.93
CA VAL A 48 -29.02 10.76 6.56
C VAL A 48 -29.01 9.51 5.67
N ALA A 49 -28.04 8.61 5.83
CA ALA A 49 -28.02 7.32 5.12
C ALA A 49 -29.17 6.39 5.54
N ALA A 50 -29.53 6.38 6.82
CA ALA A 50 -30.65 5.59 7.33
C ALA A 50 -32.02 6.15 6.88
N LEU A 51 -32.18 7.48 6.85
CA LEU A 51 -33.42 8.15 6.41
C LEU A 51 -33.64 8.12 4.89
N SER A 52 -32.59 7.89 4.09
CA SER A 52 -32.68 7.81 2.62
C SER A 52 -32.96 6.40 2.08
N GLY A 53 -33.32 5.44 2.94
CA GLY A 53 -33.93 4.18 2.54
C GLY A 53 -33.06 3.25 1.69
N ARG A 54 -31.73 3.39 1.74
CA ARG A 54 -30.81 2.47 1.06
C ARG A 54 -30.53 1.24 1.94
N SER A 55 -31.53 0.38 2.03
CA SER A 55 -31.37 -0.99 2.52
C SER A 55 -30.47 -1.79 1.58
N ILE A 56 -29.45 -2.45 2.12
CA ILE A 56 -28.62 -3.43 1.42
C ILE A 56 -29.46 -4.72 1.32
N THR A 57 -30.42 -4.75 0.39
CA THR A 57 -31.25 -5.95 0.15
C THR A 57 -30.76 -6.62 -1.13
N ALA A 58 -30.28 -7.87 -0.98
CA ALA A 58 -29.90 -8.75 -2.08
C ALA A 58 -31.07 -8.96 -3.04
N PRO A 59 -30.86 -8.94 -4.38
CA PRO A 59 -31.94 -9.20 -5.31
C PRO A 59 -32.30 -10.69 -5.26
N LEU A 60 -33.58 -10.96 -4.99
CA LEU A 60 -34.20 -12.27 -5.16
C LEU A 60 -34.08 -12.72 -6.62
N ALA A 61 -33.73 -13.99 -6.78
CA ALA A 61 -33.61 -14.69 -8.05
C ALA A 61 -34.90 -14.55 -8.87
N GLN A 62 -34.75 -14.04 -10.09
CA GLN A 62 -35.81 -14.02 -11.10
C GLN A 62 -35.91 -15.42 -11.71
N THR A 63 -37.12 -15.98 -11.73
CA THR A 63 -37.43 -17.21 -12.45
C THR A 63 -37.27 -16.99 -13.96
N PRO A 64 -36.56 -17.87 -14.69
CA PRO A 64 -36.41 -17.70 -16.13
C PRO A 64 -37.72 -18.09 -16.84
N VAL A 65 -38.28 -17.14 -17.59
CA VAL A 65 -39.34 -17.35 -18.56
C VAL A 65 -38.74 -18.07 -19.78
N MET A 66 -39.33 -19.20 -20.15
CA MET A 66 -38.95 -20.01 -21.30
C MET A 66 -39.28 -19.27 -22.61
N ALA A 67 -38.24 -18.87 -23.34
CA ALA A 67 -38.34 -18.34 -24.71
C ALA A 67 -38.16 -19.48 -25.74
N PRO A 68 -38.84 -19.42 -26.91
CA PRO A 68 -38.79 -20.48 -27.93
C PRO A 68 -37.43 -20.54 -28.66
N PRO A 69 -37.08 -21.67 -29.30
CA PRO A 69 -35.75 -21.87 -29.89
C PRO A 69 -35.63 -21.08 -31.20
N ALA A 70 -34.86 -19.99 -31.16
CA ALA A 70 -34.40 -19.31 -32.37
C ALA A 70 -33.07 -19.93 -32.85
N SER A 71 -33.12 -20.38 -34.09
CA SER A 71 -32.09 -20.93 -34.97
C SER A 71 -30.62 -20.58 -34.66
N ALA A 72 -29.77 -21.62 -34.65
CA ALA A 72 -28.33 -21.51 -34.48
C ALA A 72 -27.63 -20.74 -35.63
N PRO A 73 -26.69 -19.82 -35.35
CA PRO A 73 -25.79 -19.26 -36.35
C PRO A 73 -24.64 -20.24 -36.70
N PRO A 74 -23.98 -20.05 -37.87
CA PRO A 74 -22.98 -20.99 -38.39
C PRO A 74 -21.73 -21.05 -37.52
N ALA A 75 -21.16 -22.26 -37.44
CA ALA A 75 -20.00 -22.61 -36.64
C ALA A 75 -18.78 -21.72 -36.96
N MET A 76 -18.37 -20.92 -35.98
CA MET A 76 -17.10 -20.22 -35.94
C MET A 76 -16.02 -21.20 -35.45
N GLY A 77 -14.84 -21.18 -36.08
CA GLY A 77 -13.80 -22.20 -35.96
C GLY A 77 -13.27 -22.48 -34.54
N PRO A 78 -12.50 -23.59 -34.37
CA PRO A 78 -11.99 -24.02 -33.09
C PRO A 78 -10.84 -23.11 -32.65
N GLY A 79 -11.15 -22.05 -31.91
CA GLY A 79 -10.11 -21.15 -31.42
C GLY A 79 -10.55 -20.06 -30.44
N SER A 80 -11.85 -19.81 -30.27
CA SER A 80 -12.33 -18.81 -29.31
C SER A 80 -13.37 -19.42 -28.39
N GLY A 81 -12.89 -20.09 -27.33
CA GLY A 81 -13.71 -20.34 -26.16
C GLY A 81 -14.09 -19.04 -25.44
N PRO A 82 -15.14 -19.03 -24.61
CA PRO A 82 -15.51 -17.87 -23.83
C PRO A 82 -14.33 -17.42 -22.95
N ILE A 83 -14.03 -16.11 -22.94
CA ILE A 83 -13.00 -15.55 -22.05
C ILE A 83 -13.42 -15.84 -20.61
N PRO A 84 -12.60 -16.53 -19.80
CA PRO A 84 -12.93 -16.85 -18.41
C PRO A 84 -12.79 -15.58 -17.55
N VAL A 85 -13.82 -14.74 -17.56
CA VAL A 85 -13.90 -13.46 -16.81
C VAL A 85 -13.62 -13.62 -15.32
N ALA A 86 -14.00 -14.76 -14.73
CA ALA A 86 -13.73 -15.07 -13.32
C ALA A 86 -12.22 -15.17 -13.03
N GLN A 87 -11.47 -15.85 -13.89
CA GLN A 87 -10.02 -16.02 -13.75
C GLN A 87 -9.28 -14.68 -13.87
N LEU A 88 -9.76 -13.78 -14.75
CA LEU A 88 -9.24 -12.42 -14.86
C LEU A 88 -9.49 -11.61 -13.57
N ALA A 89 -10.67 -11.75 -12.97
CA ALA A 89 -11.00 -11.06 -11.71
C ALA A 89 -10.17 -11.58 -10.52
N ASP A 90 -9.86 -12.89 -10.48
CA ASP A 90 -8.97 -13.47 -9.46
C ASP A 90 -7.53 -12.97 -9.62
N GLY A 91 -7.04 -12.89 -10.86
CA GLY A 91 -5.73 -12.31 -11.16
C GLY A 91 -5.63 -10.84 -10.74
N ALA A 92 -6.66 -10.03 -11.02
CA ALA A 92 -6.71 -8.63 -10.61
C ALA A 92 -6.72 -8.47 -9.08
N ARG A 93 -7.48 -9.30 -8.36
CA ARG A 93 -7.49 -9.31 -6.88
C ARG A 93 -6.13 -9.72 -6.31
N GLY A 94 -5.46 -10.69 -6.92
CA GLY A 94 -4.10 -11.09 -6.52
C GLY A 94 -3.07 -9.98 -6.72
N ALA A 95 -3.12 -9.28 -7.87
CA ALA A 95 -2.26 -8.14 -8.13
C ALA A 95 -2.49 -7.00 -7.13
N GLN A 96 -3.75 -6.69 -6.80
CA GLN A 96 -4.07 -5.70 -5.78
C GLN A 96 -3.51 -6.08 -4.41
N ALA A 97 -3.67 -7.33 -3.99
CA ALA A 97 -3.15 -7.80 -2.71
C ALA A 97 -1.62 -7.67 -2.59
N LEU A 98 -0.87 -7.84 -3.69
CA LEU A 98 0.58 -7.62 -3.72
C LEU A 98 0.94 -6.14 -3.61
N THR A 99 0.19 -5.26 -4.27
CA THR A 99 0.35 -3.80 -4.16
C THR A 99 0.07 -3.34 -2.73
N ASP A 100 -1.06 -3.75 -2.15
CA ASP A 100 -1.45 -3.40 -0.78
C ASP A 100 -0.41 -3.89 0.23
N ARG A 101 0.07 -5.12 0.05
CA ARG A 101 1.15 -5.68 0.87
C ARG A 101 2.42 -4.84 0.78
N THR A 102 2.84 -4.46 -0.42
CA THR A 102 4.06 -3.66 -0.62
C THR A 102 3.96 -2.34 0.14
N ALA A 103 2.84 -1.64 0.01
CA ALA A 103 2.59 -0.38 0.72
C ALA A 103 2.62 -0.55 2.25
N LEU A 104 2.00 -1.60 2.79
CA LEU A 104 2.00 -1.88 4.23
C LEU A 104 3.40 -2.23 4.75
N VAL A 105 4.17 -3.03 4.00
CA VAL A 105 5.54 -3.41 4.39
C VAL A 105 6.45 -2.18 4.37
N GLU A 106 6.38 -1.33 3.34
CA GLU A 106 7.15 -0.09 3.27
C GLU A 106 6.82 0.86 4.42
N ALA A 107 5.54 1.01 4.78
CA ALA A 107 5.13 1.80 5.94
C ALA A 107 5.72 1.25 7.26
N CYS A 108 5.73 -0.08 7.42
CA CYS A 108 6.35 -0.69 8.59
C CYS A 108 7.88 -0.53 8.61
N ILE A 109 8.56 -0.61 7.46
CA ILE A 109 10.00 -0.34 7.36
C ILE A 109 10.28 1.11 7.77
N TRP A 110 9.47 2.06 7.28
CA TRP A 110 9.60 3.46 7.66
C TRP A 110 9.45 3.68 9.17
N MET A 111 8.51 2.97 9.82
CA MET A 111 8.36 2.99 11.28
C MET A 111 9.56 2.36 11.98
N ARG A 112 10.10 1.25 11.47
CA ARG A 112 11.26 0.55 12.03
C ARG A 112 12.51 1.43 12.03
N ASP A 113 12.72 2.20 10.98
CA ASP A 113 13.86 3.13 10.85
C ASP A 113 13.80 4.28 11.86
N ARG A 114 12.58 4.66 12.31
CA ARG A 114 12.34 5.75 13.28
C ARG A 114 12.17 5.27 14.71
N ALA A 115 12.11 3.96 14.94
CA ALA A 115 11.87 3.39 16.26
C ALA A 115 13.07 3.68 17.18
N THR A 116 12.89 4.56 18.16
CA THR A 116 13.89 4.83 19.20
C THR A 116 13.85 3.81 20.34
N SER A 117 12.73 3.11 20.50
CA SER A 117 12.56 2.04 21.49
C SER A 117 13.14 0.71 21.00
N PRO A 118 14.10 0.10 21.72
CA PRO A 118 14.65 -1.20 21.34
C PRO A 118 13.60 -2.32 21.31
N ALA A 119 12.63 -2.26 22.24
CA ALA A 119 11.56 -3.26 22.31
C ALA A 119 10.64 -3.18 21.07
N LEU A 120 10.31 -1.97 20.61
CA LEU A 120 9.51 -1.79 19.39
C LEU A 120 10.27 -2.24 18.15
N ALA A 121 11.55 -1.87 18.05
CA ALA A 121 12.43 -2.29 16.96
C ALA A 121 12.50 -3.83 16.86
N GLN A 122 12.75 -4.51 17.98
CA GLN A 122 12.78 -5.97 18.04
C GLN A 122 11.42 -6.59 17.67
N HIS A 123 10.32 -5.99 18.13
CA HIS A 123 8.98 -6.48 17.79
C HIS A 123 8.70 -6.41 16.28
N LEU A 124 9.07 -5.30 15.65
CA LEU A 124 8.97 -5.12 14.20
C LEU A 124 9.87 -6.11 13.44
N ASP A 125 11.11 -6.31 13.88
CA ASP A 125 12.04 -7.27 13.27
C ASP A 125 11.50 -8.71 13.33
N GLN A 126 10.91 -9.10 14.47
CA GLN A 126 10.23 -10.39 14.60
C GLN A 126 8.99 -10.49 13.70
N ALA A 127 8.21 -9.42 13.58
CA ALA A 127 7.05 -9.39 12.69
C ALA A 127 7.45 -9.53 11.22
N PHE A 128 8.51 -8.84 10.80
CA PHE A 128 9.10 -8.96 9.46
C PHE A 128 9.50 -10.39 9.16
N GLY A 129 10.25 -11.03 10.05
CA GLY A 129 10.66 -12.43 9.88
C GLY A 129 9.48 -13.38 9.67
N ARG A 130 8.38 -13.21 10.43
CA ARG A 130 7.17 -14.05 10.29
C ARG A 130 6.48 -13.90 8.94
N VAL A 131 6.55 -12.72 8.31
CA VAL A 131 5.87 -12.47 7.03
C VAL A 131 6.78 -12.63 5.82
N GLY A 132 8.07 -12.92 6.03
CA GLY A 132 9.07 -13.10 4.97
C GLY A 132 9.75 -11.81 4.53
N VAL A 133 9.72 -10.76 5.36
CA VAL A 133 10.50 -9.53 5.15
C VAL A 133 11.84 -9.69 5.85
N ALA A 134 12.95 -9.43 5.15
CA ALA A 134 14.29 -9.62 5.67
C ALA A 134 15.18 -8.39 5.39
N PRO A 135 15.98 -7.94 6.37
CA PRO A 135 16.97 -6.89 6.14
C PRO A 135 18.12 -7.42 5.27
N VAL A 136 18.72 -6.53 4.50
CA VAL A 136 19.90 -6.81 3.67
C VAL A 136 21.08 -6.04 4.25
N ASP A 137 22.09 -6.79 4.71
CA ASP A 137 23.40 -6.26 5.11
C ASP A 137 24.44 -6.63 4.04
N ALA A 138 25.04 -5.60 3.43
CA ALA A 138 26.05 -5.74 2.40
C ALA A 138 27.49 -5.63 2.93
N THR A 139 27.69 -5.55 4.25
CA THR A 139 29.01 -5.38 4.87
C THR A 139 29.99 -6.46 4.41
N GLY A 140 31.17 -6.05 3.94
CA GLY A 140 32.22 -6.93 3.44
C GLY A 140 32.02 -7.44 2.00
N GLN A 141 30.88 -7.16 1.36
CA GLN A 141 30.64 -7.52 -0.03
C GLN A 141 31.35 -6.55 -0.99
N ARG A 142 31.52 -6.96 -2.25
CA ARG A 142 32.01 -6.05 -3.30
C ARG A 142 30.91 -5.04 -3.63
N PHE A 143 31.26 -3.76 -3.70
CA PHE A 143 30.29 -2.73 -4.05
C PHE A 143 29.82 -2.91 -5.50
N ASP A 144 28.50 -2.94 -5.69
CA ASP A 144 27.84 -3.02 -6.99
C ASP A 144 26.71 -1.98 -7.02
N PRO A 145 26.80 -0.93 -7.86
CA PRO A 145 25.76 0.10 -8.00
C PRO A 145 24.39 -0.44 -8.43
N ALA A 146 24.31 -1.64 -9.02
CA ALA A 146 23.04 -2.24 -9.40
C ALA A 146 22.23 -2.73 -8.19
N VAL A 147 22.91 -3.02 -7.07
CA VAL A 147 22.28 -3.57 -5.86
C VAL A 147 22.59 -2.79 -4.58
N HIS A 148 23.49 -1.81 -4.61
CA HIS A 148 23.88 -0.99 -3.46
C HIS A 148 23.79 0.50 -3.77
N GLU A 149 23.35 1.28 -2.78
CA GLU A 149 23.38 2.76 -2.84
C GLU A 149 24.60 3.27 -2.05
N ALA A 150 25.50 4.01 -2.69
CA ALA A 150 26.68 4.56 -2.01
C ALA A 150 26.32 5.82 -1.21
N GLY A 151 26.32 5.73 0.13
CA GLY A 151 26.06 6.87 1.02
C GLY A 151 27.31 7.64 1.42
N SER A 152 28.42 6.92 1.66
CA SER A 152 29.68 7.53 2.07
C SER A 152 30.89 6.72 1.62
N THR A 153 32.09 7.26 1.83
CA THR A 153 33.35 6.53 1.59
C THR A 153 34.20 6.49 2.85
N VAL A 154 34.96 5.40 2.99
CA VAL A 154 35.91 5.19 4.09
C VAL A 154 37.28 4.97 3.49
N ALA A 155 38.32 5.54 4.10
CA ALA A 155 39.69 5.29 3.66
C ALA A 155 40.03 3.80 3.79
N ALA A 156 40.43 3.18 2.68
CA ALA A 156 40.94 1.82 2.68
C ALA A 156 42.30 1.78 3.40
N ARG A 157 42.52 0.80 4.27
CA ARG A 157 43.80 0.55 4.97
C ARG A 157 44.76 -0.25 4.08
N SER A 158 44.23 -0.98 3.11
CA SER A 158 45.00 -1.74 2.12
C SER A 158 44.33 -1.73 0.76
N ALA A 159 45.09 -2.05 -0.30
CA ALA A 159 44.55 -2.18 -1.64
C ALA A 159 43.52 -3.33 -1.77
N ALA A 160 43.54 -4.31 -0.87
CA ALA A 160 42.59 -5.42 -0.87
C ALA A 160 41.17 -5.02 -0.42
N GLU A 161 41.05 -3.91 0.32
CA GLU A 161 39.75 -3.40 0.79
C GLU A 161 39.09 -2.48 -0.25
N ASP A 162 39.85 -1.95 -1.22
CA ASP A 162 39.35 -0.99 -2.19
C ASP A 162 38.17 -1.54 -3.00
N GLY A 163 37.06 -0.81 -2.99
CA GLY A 163 35.82 -1.23 -3.65
C GLY A 163 34.98 -2.25 -2.87
N LEU A 164 35.36 -2.64 -1.65
CA LEU A 164 34.47 -3.38 -0.74
C LEU A 164 33.56 -2.43 0.04
N VAL A 165 32.40 -2.93 0.43
CA VAL A 165 31.50 -2.28 1.37
C VAL A 165 32.12 -2.34 2.77
N ALA A 166 32.47 -1.19 3.31
CA ALA A 166 33.05 -1.06 4.65
C ALA A 166 32.01 -1.35 5.74
N ARG A 167 30.79 -0.83 5.57
CA ARG A 167 29.64 -1.12 6.42
C ARG A 167 28.34 -0.76 5.70
N THR A 168 27.26 -1.42 6.09
CA THR A 168 25.91 -0.97 5.78
C THR A 168 25.50 0.13 6.76
N GLU A 169 25.21 1.33 6.26
CA GLU A 169 24.79 2.47 7.08
C GLU A 169 23.28 2.43 7.33
N ILE A 170 22.51 2.11 6.28
CA ILE A 170 21.08 1.89 6.35
C ILE A 170 20.78 0.53 5.72
N PRO A 171 20.14 -0.41 6.44
CA PRO A 171 19.84 -1.72 5.89
C PRO A 171 18.90 -1.61 4.70
N GLY A 172 19.15 -2.44 3.70
CA GLY A 172 18.17 -2.70 2.64
C GLY A 172 17.09 -3.64 3.16
N TYR A 173 16.04 -3.86 2.36
CA TYR A 173 14.98 -4.80 2.71
C TYR A 173 14.49 -5.58 1.50
N THR A 174 14.17 -6.85 1.71
CA THR A 174 13.48 -7.71 0.77
C THR A 174 12.15 -8.17 1.35
N ASP A 175 11.14 -8.34 0.51
CA ASP A 175 9.89 -9.04 0.84
C ASP A 175 9.80 -10.31 0.01
N ARG A 176 9.91 -11.46 0.67
CA ARG A 176 9.86 -12.80 0.04
C ARG A 176 10.84 -12.91 -1.13
N GLY A 177 12.04 -12.35 -0.96
CA GLY A 177 13.10 -12.32 -1.97
C GLY A 177 12.99 -11.20 -3.01
N ARG A 178 11.88 -10.46 -3.08
CA ARG A 178 11.77 -9.26 -3.91
C ARG A 178 12.40 -8.08 -3.19
N LEU A 179 13.37 -7.44 -3.83
CA LEU A 179 13.99 -6.24 -3.27
C LEU A 179 12.99 -5.09 -3.19
N LEU A 180 12.87 -4.49 -2.01
CA LEU A 180 12.06 -3.29 -1.76
C LEU A 180 12.92 -2.03 -1.70
N ARG A 181 14.09 -2.13 -1.06
CA ARG A 181 15.02 -1.03 -0.86
C ARG A 181 16.45 -1.54 -0.91
N HIS A 182 17.30 -0.86 -1.67
CA HIS A 182 18.75 -1.12 -1.67
C HIS A 182 19.36 -0.71 -0.31
N PRO A 183 20.34 -1.45 0.22
CA PRO A 183 21.11 -0.99 1.36
C PRO A 183 21.92 0.24 0.98
N VAL A 184 21.95 1.22 1.89
CA VAL A 184 22.85 2.37 1.79
C VAL A 184 24.16 2.00 2.48
N VAL A 185 25.26 2.12 1.76
CA VAL A 185 26.54 1.57 2.16
C VAL A 185 27.65 2.61 2.17
N ALA A 186 28.59 2.42 3.09
CA ALA A 186 29.88 3.09 3.05
C ALA A 186 30.88 2.22 2.30
N VAL A 187 31.59 2.76 1.32
CA VAL A 187 32.52 1.99 0.47
C VAL A 187 33.97 2.35 0.78
N TYR A 188 34.83 1.36 0.90
CA TYR A 188 36.27 1.59 1.01
C TYR A 188 36.81 2.18 -0.29
N ARG A 189 37.59 3.27 -0.17
CA ARG A 189 38.29 3.91 -1.28
C ARG A 189 39.76 4.11 -0.95
N GLY A 190 40.61 3.72 -1.89
CA GLY A 190 42.04 4.01 -1.84
C GLY A 190 42.31 5.51 -1.69
N GLN A 191 43.37 5.86 -0.97
CA GLN A 191 43.84 7.24 -0.90
C GLN A 191 44.44 7.63 -2.26
N VAL A 192 43.88 8.65 -2.92
CA VAL A 192 44.52 9.27 -4.07
C VAL A 192 45.74 10.04 -3.54
N ARG A 193 46.95 9.53 -3.77
CA ARG A 193 48.16 10.35 -3.56
C ARG A 193 48.14 11.47 -4.59
N ALA A 194 47.94 12.69 -4.13
CA ALA A 194 48.20 13.91 -4.89
C ALA A 194 49.70 14.14 -5.05
#